data_AF-A0A351Y788-F1
#
_entry.id   AF-A0A351Y788-F1
#
_cell.length_a   1.000
_cell.length_b   1.000
_cell.length_c   1.000
_cell.angle_alpha   90.00
_cell.angle_beta   90.00
_cell.angle_gamma   90.00
#
_symmetry.space_group_name_H-M   'P 1'
#
loop_
_entity.id
_entity.type
_entity.pdbx_description
1 polymer ?
#
loop_
_entity_poly.entity_id
_entity_poly.type
_entity_poly.pdbx_seq_one_letter_code
_entity_poly.pdbx_strand_id
1 'polypeptide(L)' 'MLVVSVVLLPLRISLISDKQVVVEKNLPIQIILDVSLSMAANDLQPSRFVAAKTSLISLIKQLDGYQISLITFS' A
#
# COMPACT_ATOMS: atom_id res chain seq x y z
N MET A 1 15.24 -13.92 50.14
CA MET A 1 15.63 -13.98 48.71
C MET A 1 14.75 -13.01 47.94
N LEU A 2 15.33 -11.96 47.37
CA LEU A 2 14.60 -10.91 46.68
C LEU A 2 14.69 -11.19 45.18
N VAL A 3 13.58 -11.62 44.57
CA VAL A 3 13.52 -11.95 43.14
C VAL A 3 13.33 -10.63 42.38
N VAL A 4 14.39 -10.15 41.74
CA VAL A 4 14.33 -9.01 40.84
C VAL A 4 13.86 -9.53 39.49
N SER A 5 12.55 -9.42 39.22
CA SER A 5 12.00 -9.64 37.89
C SER A 5 12.40 -8.48 36.99
N VAL A 6 13.46 -8.67 36.21
CA VAL A 6 13.83 -7.75 35.11
C VAL A 6 12.82 -7.97 33.99
N VAL A 7 11.84 -7.09 33.92
CA VAL A 7 10.91 -7.01 32.78
C VAL A 7 11.70 -6.46 31.60
N LEU A 8 12.09 -7.33 30.67
CA LEU A 8 12.59 -6.93 29.35
C LEU A 8 11.45 -6.32 28.54
N LEU A 9 11.19 -5.03 28.76
CA LEU A 9 10.47 -4.21 27.79
C LEU A 9 11.38 -4.03 26.57
N PRO A 10 10.95 -4.36 25.35
CA PRO A 10 11.72 -4.08 24.15
C PRO A 10 11.76 -2.56 23.95
N LEU A 11 12.82 -1.93 24.48
CA LEU A 11 13.14 -0.54 24.18
C LEU A 11 13.44 -0.44 22.69
N ARG A 12 12.48 0.09 21.91
CA ARG A 12 12.72 0.49 20.52
C ARG A 12 13.54 1.78 20.54
N ILE A 13 14.86 1.64 20.67
CA ILE A 13 15.80 2.75 20.55
C ILE A 13 15.88 3.11 19.07
N SER A 14 15.19 4.17 18.66
CA SER A 14 15.44 4.80 17.36
C SER A 14 16.73 5.61 17.47
N LEU A 15 17.82 5.03 16.95
CA LEU A 15 19.08 5.74 16.75
C LEU A 15 18.86 6.81 15.68
N ILE A 16 18.82 8.07 16.09
CA ILE A 16 18.80 9.21 15.18
C ILE A 16 20.20 9.29 14.55
N SER A 17 20.33 8.69 13.36
CA SER A 17 21.51 8.82 12.50
C SER A 17 21.43 10.13 11.72
N ASP A 18 22.58 10.74 11.47
CA ASP A 18 22.77 12.06 10.86
C ASP A 18 21.81 12.35 9.70
N LYS A 19 21.32 13.60 9.65
CA LYS A 19 20.39 14.18 8.68
C LYS A 19 20.76 13.85 7.22
N GLN A 20 20.37 12.67 6.75
CA GLN A 20 19.93 12.48 5.38
C GLN A 20 18.44 12.81 5.37
N VAL A 21 18.03 13.77 4.54
CA VAL A 21 16.62 13.93 4.20
C VAL A 21 16.26 12.74 3.31
N VAL A 22 16.13 11.57 3.93
CA VAL A 22 15.49 10.42 3.30
C VAL A 22 14.04 10.82 3.20
N VAL A 23 13.59 11.14 1.99
CA VAL A 23 12.16 11.26 1.70
C VAL A 23 11.61 9.84 1.77
N GLU A 24 11.36 9.37 2.99
CA GLU A 24 10.73 8.07 3.20
C GLU A 24 9.30 8.15 2.65
N LYS A 25 9.02 7.35 1.62
CA LYS A 25 7.68 7.20 1.02
C LYS A 25 6.79 6.36 1.95
N ASN A 26 6.47 6.93 3.12
CA ASN A 26 5.75 6.24 4.21
C ASN A 26 4.22 6.38 4.15
N LEU A 27 3.66 6.93 3.07
CA LEU A 27 2.21 7.03 2.92
C LEU A 27 1.65 5.69 2.41
N PRO A 28 0.87 4.93 3.20
CA PRO A 28 0.18 3.75 2.68
C PRO A 28 -0.91 4.17 1.71
N ILE A 29 -0.98 3.49 0.55
CA ILE A 29 -1.96 3.76 -0.50
C ILE A 29 -2.86 2.53 -0.63
N GLN A 30 -4.16 2.72 -0.46
CA GLN A 30 -5.17 1.68 -0.68
C GLN A 30 -5.97 2.00 -1.94
N ILE A 31 -6.00 1.04 -2.86
CA ILE A 31 -6.73 1.12 -4.11
C ILE A 31 -7.90 0.16 -4.01
N ILE A 32 -9.09 0.64 -4.36
CA ILE A 32 -10.32 -0.15 -4.35
C ILE A 32 -10.84 -0.23 -5.80
N LEU A 33 -11.02 -1.43 -6.31
CA LEU A 33 -11.41 -1.69 -7.70
C LEU A 33 -12.73 -2.48 -7.76
N ASP A 34 -13.70 -1.91 -8.46
CA ASP A 34 -14.95 -2.60 -8.82
C ASP A 34 -14.68 -3.67 -9.90
N VAL A 35 -15.17 -4.89 -9.67
CA VAL A 35 -15.11 -6.04 -10.59
C VAL A 35 -16.50 -6.62 -10.89
N SER A 36 -17.56 -5.84 -10.66
CA SER A 36 -18.95 -6.19 -10.96
C SER A 36 -19.18 -6.47 -12.44
N LEU A 37 -20.28 -7.16 -12.77
CA LEU A 37 -20.64 -7.48 -14.16
C LEU A 37 -20.77 -6.23 -15.05
N SER A 38 -21.13 -5.09 -14.47
CA SER A 38 -21.24 -3.81 -15.18
C SER A 38 -19.88 -3.32 -15.72
N MET A 39 -18.78 -3.76 -15.12
CA MET A 39 -17.41 -3.43 -15.55
C MET A 39 -16.97 -4.22 -16.78
N ALA A 40 -17.59 -5.38 -17.04
CA ALA A 40 -17.35 -6.22 -18.21
C ALA A 40 -18.31 -5.93 -19.38
N ALA A 41 -19.15 -4.90 -19.27
CA ALA A 41 -20.07 -4.51 -20.32
C ALA A 41 -19.32 -4.18 -21.63
N ASN A 42 -19.95 -4.55 -22.76
CA ASN A 42 -19.43 -4.34 -24.11
C ASN A 42 -20.00 -3.09 -24.78
N ASP A 43 -20.68 -2.23 -24.01
CA ASP A 43 -21.22 -0.94 -24.45
C ASP A 43 -20.10 0.07 -24.75
N LEU A 44 -18.92 -0.12 -24.16
CA LEU A 44 -17.69 0.63 -24.43
C LEU A 44 -16.52 -0.34 -24.66
N GLN A 45 -15.65 -0.04 -25.63
CA GLN A 45 -14.43 -0.80 -25.89
C GLN A 45 -13.16 0.04 -25.67
N PRO A 46 -12.13 -0.47 -24.97
CA PRO A 46 -12.15 -1.75 -24.24
C PRO A 46 -13.14 -1.70 -23.07
N SER A 47 -13.49 -2.86 -22.50
CA SER A 47 -14.38 -2.89 -21.34
C SER A 47 -13.84 -2.01 -20.20
N ARG A 48 -14.74 -1.49 -19.36
CA ARG A 48 -14.37 -0.62 -18.22
C ARG A 48 -13.35 -1.30 -17.31
N PHE A 49 -13.48 -2.61 -17.11
CA PHE A 49 -12.52 -3.43 -16.38
C PHE A 49 -11.12 -3.40 -17.01
N VAL A 50 -11.02 -3.58 -18.33
CA VAL A 50 -9.73 -3.57 -19.03
C VAL A 50 -9.10 -2.18 -18.99
N ALA A 51 -9.90 -1.12 -19.17
CA ALA A 51 -9.43 0.26 -19.03
C ALA A 51 -8.90 0.53 -17.61
N ALA A 52 -9.68 0.17 -16.58
CA ALA A 52 -9.28 0.35 -15.18
C ALA A 52 -8.01 -0.43 -14.84
N LYS A 53 -7.89 -1.69 -15.26
CA LYS A 53 -6.68 -2.51 -15.10
C LYS A 53 -5.46 -1.85 -15.74
N THR A 54 -5.61 -1.33 -16.95
CA THR A 54 -4.51 -0.69 -17.69
C THR A 54 -4.03 0.57 -16.98
N SER A 55 -4.95 1.43 -16.56
CA SER A 55 -4.67 2.63 -15.77
C SER A 55 -4.03 2.30 -14.43
N LEU A 56 -4.52 1.25 -13.75
CA LEU A 56 -3.98 0.78 -12.47
C LEU A 56 -2.52 0.33 -12.60
N ILE A 57 -2.19 -0.41 -13.66
CA ILE A 57 -0.80 -0.82 -13.93
C ILE A 57 0.10 0.40 -14.13
N SER A 58 -0.38 1.41 -14.86
CA SER A 58 0.38 2.66 -15.05
C SER A 58 0.58 3.42 -13.74
N LEU A 59 -0.46 3.48 -12.90
CA LEU A 59 -0.40 4.13 -11.58
C LEU A 59 0.60 3.43 -10.65
N ILE A 60 0.53 2.10 -10.55
CA ILE A 60 1.43 1.32 -9.67
C ILE A 60 2.90 1.55 -10.04
N LYS A 61 3.22 1.67 -11.33
CA LYS A 61 4.59 1.99 -11.78
C LYS A 61 5.07 3.37 -11.32
N GLN A 62 4.17 4.34 -11.20
CA GLN A 62 4.49 5.68 -10.69
C GLN A 62 4.61 5.72 -9.16
N LEU A 63 3.99 4.76 -8.48
CA LEU A 63 3.99 4.61 -7.03
C LEU A 63 5.15 3.74 -6.51
N ASP A 64 6.24 3.61 -7.27
CA ASP A 64 7.41 2.86 -6.85
C ASP A 64 7.95 3.36 -5.49
N GLY A 65 8.20 2.42 -4.58
CA GLY A 65 8.62 2.70 -3.20
C GLY A 65 7.50 3.05 -2.20
N TYR A 66 6.23 3.14 -2.62
CA TYR A 66 5.10 3.24 -1.68
C TYR A 66 4.59 1.86 -1.27
N GLN A 67 4.00 1.77 -0.07
CA GLN A 67 3.23 0.59 0.34
C GLN A 67 1.83 0.65 -0.28
N ILE A 68 1.51 -0.32 -1.14
CA ILE A 68 0.25 -0.34 -1.89
C ILE A 68 -0.58 -1.56 -1.48
N SER A 69 -1.85 -1.33 -1.17
CA SER A 69 -2.88 -2.36 -0.98
C SER A 69 -3.91 -2.26 -2.11
N LEU A 70 -4.36 -3.40 -2.66
CA LEU A 70 -5.42 -3.47 -3.65
C LEU A 70 -6.56 -4.33 -3.09
N ILE A 71 -7.77 -3.77 -3.09
CA ILE A 71 -9.00 -4.46 -2.72
C ILE A 71 -9.92 -4.49 -3.93
N THR A 72 -10.47 -5.66 -4.24
CA THR A 72 -11.50 -5.80 -5.27
C THR A 72 -12.86 -6.08 -4.63
N PHE A 73 -13.92 -5.50 -5.18
CA PHE A 73 -15.31 -5.74 -4.74
C PHE A 73 -16.23 -5.89 -5.95
N SER A 74 -17.38 -6.53 -5.78
CA SER A 74 -18.39 -6.73 -6.82
C SER A 74 -19.79 -6.46 -6.29
#